data_AF-Q0U160-F1
#
_entry.id   AF-Q0U160-F1
#
_cell.length_a   1.000
_cell.length_b   1.000
_cell.length_c   1.000
_cell.angle_alpha   90.00
_cell.angle_beta   90.00
_cell.angle_gamma   90.00
#
_symmetry.space_group_name_H-M   'P 1'
#
loop_
_entity.id
_entity.type
_entity.pdbx_description
1 polymer ?
#
loop_
_entity_poly.entity_id
_entity_poly.type
_entity_poly.pdbx_seq_one_letter_code
_entity_poly.pdbx_strand_id
1 'polypeptide(L)'
;MVSNRLSKVTKQIRKKKGKNPNLHEGSRDTQRLQSAAARDDKLNRLTSLREKQNRHYCKAMIEDYLGRDDEEVLKLKAERRAGRASTASGFWVPDLENLENLKKLKEWNGQWAGLATLKFARISREGVKKESSFPPKGLS
;
A
#
# COMPACT_ATOMS: atom_id res chain seq x y z
N MET A 1 -15.32 17.74 -2.62
CA MET A 1 -16.65 17.17 -2.31
C MET A 1 -17.68 17.70 -3.30
N VAL A 2 -18.45 16.81 -3.93
CA VAL A 2 -19.44 17.16 -4.96
C VAL A 2 -20.73 17.69 -4.31
N SER A 3 -21.24 18.82 -4.79
CA SER A 3 -22.52 19.37 -4.35
C SER A 3 -23.68 18.53 -4.87
N ASN A 4 -24.66 18.26 -3.99
CA ASN A 4 -25.81 17.40 -4.24
C ASN A 4 -27.14 18.15 -4.00
N ARG A 5 -27.19 19.45 -4.31
CA ARG A 5 -28.38 20.27 -4.02
C ARG A 5 -29.49 20.01 -5.02
N LEU A 6 -29.15 19.84 -6.30
CA LEU A 6 -30.10 19.49 -7.36
C LEU A 6 -30.82 18.19 -7.03
N SER A 7 -30.08 17.14 -6.64
CA SER A 7 -30.69 15.83 -6.32
C SER A 7 -31.70 15.93 -5.17
N LYS A 8 -31.43 16.77 -4.16
CA LYS A 8 -32.37 17.05 -3.06
C LYS A 8 -33.62 17.77 -3.54
N VAL A 9 -33.48 18.81 -4.36
CA VAL A 9 -34.61 19.57 -4.93
C VAL A 9 -35.46 18.70 -5.85
N THR A 10 -34.83 17.92 -6.73
CA THR A 10 -35.52 16.96 -7.59
C THR A 10 -36.31 15.94 -6.76
N LYS A 11 -35.72 15.41 -5.68
CA LYS A 11 -36.41 14.46 -4.78
C LYS A 11 -37.61 15.09 -4.08
N GLN A 12 -37.53 16.35 -3.65
CA GLN A 12 -38.64 17.06 -3.02
C GLN A 12 -39.80 17.29 -4.00
N ILE A 13 -39.50 17.74 -5.22
CA ILE A 13 -40.52 17.95 -6.26
C ILE A 13 -41.17 16.61 -6.63
N ARG A 14 -40.36 15.55 -6.76
CA ARG A 14 -40.86 14.20 -7.07
C ARG A 14 -41.83 13.67 -6.00
N LYS A 15 -41.53 13.93 -4.72
CA LYS A 15 -42.45 13.58 -3.62
C LYS A 15 -43.76 14.35 -3.69
N LYS A 16 -43.73 15.61 -4.12
CA LYS A 16 -44.90 16.50 -4.17
C LYS A 16 -45.78 16.30 -5.39
N LYS A 17 -45.19 16.04 -6.56
CA LYS A 17 -45.86 16.07 -7.87
C LYS A 17 -45.75 14.74 -8.65
N GLY A 18 -45.21 13.69 -8.05
CA GLY A 18 -45.02 12.38 -8.69
C GLY A 18 -43.73 12.28 -9.50
N LYS A 19 -43.53 11.13 -10.16
CA LYS A 19 -42.26 10.75 -10.81
C LYS A 19 -41.85 11.70 -11.94
N ASN A 20 -42.81 12.13 -12.76
CA ASN A 20 -42.62 13.02 -13.90
C ASN A 20 -43.54 14.24 -13.75
N PRO A 21 -43.14 15.24 -12.94
CA PRO A 21 -43.98 16.40 -12.71
C PRO A 21 -44.05 17.25 -13.98
N ASN A 22 -45.25 17.50 -14.50
CA ASN A 22 -45.43 18.45 -15.59
C ASN A 22 -45.29 19.87 -15.01
N LEU A 23 -44.16 20.52 -15.30
CA LEU A 23 -43.78 21.83 -14.76
C LEU A 23 -43.73 22.86 -15.89
N HIS A 24 -44.50 23.94 -15.74
CA HIS A 24 -44.42 25.09 -16.65
C HIS A 24 -43.07 25.80 -16.50
N GLU A 25 -42.53 26.36 -17.58
CA GLU A 25 -41.22 27.01 -17.62
C GLU A 25 -41.07 28.13 -16.56
N GLY A 26 -42.08 28.97 -16.41
CA GLY A 26 -42.13 30.04 -15.39
C GLY A 26 -42.50 29.59 -13.96
N SER A 27 -42.70 28.29 -13.71
CA SER A 27 -43.10 27.80 -12.38
C SER A 27 -41.99 28.00 -11.35
N ARG A 28 -42.39 28.29 -10.10
CA ARG A 28 -41.47 28.35 -8.94
C ARG A 28 -40.61 27.10 -8.80
N ASP A 29 -41.16 25.92 -9.11
CA ASP A 29 -40.43 24.66 -9.00
C ASP A 29 -39.38 24.50 -10.12
N THR A 30 -39.65 25.03 -11.31
CA THR A 30 -38.71 25.08 -12.44
C THR A 30 -37.54 26.00 -12.12
N GLN A 31 -37.84 27.21 -11.62
CA GLN A 31 -36.81 28.16 -11.18
C GLN A 31 -35.94 27.60 -10.06
N ARG A 32 -36.53 26.84 -9.11
CA ARG A 32 -35.79 26.14 -8.05
C ARG A 32 -34.85 25.07 -8.60
N LEU A 33 -35.29 24.28 -9.58
CA LEU A 33 -34.47 23.28 -10.25
C LEU A 33 -33.28 23.92 -10.98
N GLN A 34 -33.55 24.93 -11.81
CA GLN A 34 -32.52 25.67 -12.54
C GLN A 34 -31.50 26.30 -11.59
N SER A 35 -31.99 26.94 -10.52
CA SER A 35 -31.12 27.56 -9.50
C SER A 35 -30.32 26.56 -8.68
N ALA A 36 -30.80 25.31 -8.52
CA ALA A 36 -30.07 24.26 -7.84
C ALA A 36 -28.99 23.66 -8.75
N ALA A 37 -29.32 23.41 -10.02
CA ALA A 37 -28.38 22.95 -11.04
C ALA A 37 -27.22 23.93 -11.21
N ALA A 38 -27.52 25.22 -11.45
CA ALA A 38 -26.50 26.25 -11.64
C ALA A 38 -25.56 26.40 -10.42
N ARG A 39 -26.08 26.18 -9.21
CA ARG A 39 -25.24 26.20 -7.99
C ARG A 39 -24.35 24.98 -7.90
N ASP A 40 -24.87 23.79 -8.18
CA ASP A 40 -24.08 22.55 -8.18
C ASP A 40 -22.96 22.65 -9.22
N ASP A 41 -23.27 23.11 -10.44
CA ASP A 41 -22.26 23.30 -11.51
C ASP A 41 -21.15 24.26 -11.08
N LYS A 42 -21.51 25.42 -10.51
CA LYS A 42 -20.53 26.40 -10.01
C LYS A 42 -19.65 25.81 -8.92
N LEU A 43 -20.24 25.16 -7.91
CA LEU A 43 -19.50 24.59 -6.78
C LEU A 43 -18.60 23.44 -7.21
N ASN A 44 -19.10 22.56 -8.08
CA ASN A 44 -18.35 21.43 -8.59
C ASN A 44 -17.18 21.89 -9.47
N ARG A 45 -17.37 22.93 -10.30
CA ARG A 45 -16.29 23.54 -11.08
C ARG A 45 -15.20 24.16 -10.20
N LEU A 46 -15.58 24.90 -9.15
CA LEU A 46 -14.60 25.48 -8.23
C LEU A 46 -13.84 24.40 -7.46
N THR A 47 -14.54 23.35 -7.04
CA THR A 47 -13.95 22.20 -6.35
C THR A 47 -12.94 21.49 -7.25
N SER A 48 -13.27 21.22 -8.52
CA SER A 48 -12.36 20.55 -9.45
C SER A 48 -11.13 21.37 -9.79
N LEU A 49 -11.26 22.70 -9.89
CA LEU A 49 -10.13 23.61 -10.05
C LEU A 49 -9.20 23.57 -8.83
N ARG A 50 -9.75 23.64 -7.61
CA ARG A 50 -8.98 23.55 -6.37
C ARG A 50 -8.29 22.21 -6.23
N GLU A 51 -8.97 21.11 -6.55
CA GLU A 51 -8.38 19.76 -6.55
C GLU A 51 -7.23 19.67 -7.57
N LYS A 52 -7.41 20.22 -8.79
CA LYS A 52 -6.34 20.24 -9.80
C LYS A 52 -5.12 21.05 -9.34
N GLN A 53 -5.34 22.19 -8.70
CA GLN A 53 -4.25 23.01 -8.13
C GLN A 53 -3.55 22.27 -6.99
N ASN A 54 -4.31 21.63 -6.10
CA ASN A 54 -3.78 20.91 -4.96
C ASN A 54 -3.09 19.59 -5.33
N ARG A 55 -3.43 18.98 -6.47
CA ARG A 55 -2.81 17.73 -6.92
C ARG A 55 -1.29 17.80 -6.99
N HIS A 56 -0.72 18.94 -7.41
CA HIS A 56 0.73 19.09 -7.47
C HIS A 56 1.38 18.96 -6.09
N TYR A 57 0.85 19.68 -5.09
CA TYR A 57 1.33 19.61 -3.71
C TYR A 57 1.16 18.21 -3.11
N CYS A 58 0.00 17.59 -3.29
CA CYS A 58 -0.22 16.22 -2.81
C CYS A 58 0.75 15.23 -3.47
N LYS A 59 1.04 15.39 -4.76
CA LYS A 59 1.98 14.54 -5.48
C LYS A 59 3.41 14.72 -4.95
N ALA A 60 3.87 15.96 -4.78
CA ALA A 60 5.18 16.26 -4.23
C ALA A 60 5.36 15.66 -2.82
N MET A 61 4.37 15.83 -1.93
CA MET A 61 4.44 15.23 -0.59
C MET A 61 4.52 13.70 -0.62
N ILE A 62 3.85 13.04 -1.57
CA ILE A 62 3.92 11.58 -1.74
C ILE A 62 5.32 11.17 -2.23
N GLU A 63 5.86 11.90 -3.21
CA GLU A 63 7.20 11.64 -3.76
C GLU A 63 8.27 11.80 -2.69
N ASP A 64 8.22 12.90 -1.91
CA ASP A 64 9.13 13.14 -0.79
C ASP A 64 9.03 12.04 0.28
N TYR A 65 7.82 11.61 0.62
CA TYR A 65 7.62 10.57 1.62
C TYR A 65 8.17 9.21 1.17
N LEU A 66 8.00 8.86 -0.11
CA LEU A 66 8.51 7.61 -0.66
C LEU A 66 10.04 7.61 -0.77
N GLY A 67 10.63 8.74 -1.16
CA GLY A 67 12.09 8.88 -1.35
C GLY A 67 12.88 9.20 -0.07
N ARG A 68 12.20 9.45 1.06
CA ARG A 68 12.84 9.92 2.30
C ARG A 68 13.99 9.01 2.79
N ASP A 69 13.89 7.71 2.54
CA ASP A 69 14.82 6.69 3.06
C ASP A 69 15.81 6.22 1.97
N ASP A 70 15.78 6.80 0.77
CA ASP A 70 16.61 6.34 -0.36
C ASP A 70 18.12 6.49 -0.07
N GLU A 71 18.54 7.60 0.54
CA GLU A 71 19.93 7.84 0.93
C GLU A 71 20.40 6.85 2.01
N GLU A 72 19.54 6.54 2.98
CA GLU A 72 19.85 5.53 4.00
C GLU A 72 20.02 4.15 3.36
N VAL A 73 19.11 3.78 2.45
CA VAL A 73 19.19 2.52 1.70
C VAL A 73 20.45 2.46 0.84
N LEU A 74 20.86 3.56 0.20
CA LEU A 74 22.10 3.64 -0.58
C LEU A 74 23.33 3.44 0.31
N LYS A 75 23.38 4.12 1.46
CA LYS A 75 24.46 3.96 2.44
C LYS A 75 24.56 2.52 2.94
N LEU A 76 23.44 1.91 3.33
CA LEU A 76 23.40 0.51 3.78
C LEU A 76 23.82 -0.48 2.69
N LYS A 77 23.52 -0.18 1.42
CA LYS A 77 23.99 -0.96 0.26
C LYS A 77 25.49 -0.78 0.03
N ALA A 78 26.03 0.42 0.19
CA ALA A 78 27.46 0.70 0.02
C ALA A 78 28.31 0.10 1.15
N GLU A 79 27.82 0.18 2.40
CA GLU A 79 28.45 -0.43 3.59
C GLU A 79 28.27 -1.96 3.64
N ARG A 80 27.51 -2.54 2.71
CA ARG A 80 27.34 -3.99 2.62
C ARG A 80 28.70 -4.62 2.34
N ARG A 81 29.22 -5.36 3.32
CA ARG A 81 30.46 -6.14 3.19
C ARG A 81 30.55 -6.87 1.85
N ALA A 82 31.62 -6.62 1.11
CA ALA A 82 31.98 -7.37 -0.08
C ALA A 82 32.03 -8.88 0.27
N GLY A 83 31.34 -9.70 -0.52
CA GLY A 83 31.23 -11.15 -0.28
C GLY A 83 30.03 -11.58 0.57
N ARG A 84 29.19 -10.67 1.10
CA ARG A 84 27.90 -11.07 1.68
C ARG A 84 27.00 -11.59 0.55
N ALA A 85 26.75 -12.90 0.56
CA ALA A 85 25.98 -13.58 -0.50
C ALA A 85 24.71 -12.78 -0.85
N SER A 86 24.43 -12.67 -2.15
CA SER A 86 23.21 -12.02 -2.62
C SER A 86 22.01 -12.72 -2.00
N THR A 87 20.97 -11.96 -1.65
CA THR A 87 19.70 -12.52 -1.18
C THR A 87 19.10 -13.47 -2.23
N ALA A 88 19.49 -13.32 -3.50
CA ALA A 88 19.16 -14.23 -4.60
C ALA A 88 19.71 -15.65 -4.41
N SER A 89 20.81 -15.82 -3.69
CA SER A 89 21.36 -17.14 -3.39
C SER A 89 20.54 -17.90 -2.34
N GLY A 90 19.60 -17.26 -1.65
CA GLY A 90 18.75 -17.86 -0.62
C GLY A 90 19.31 -17.80 0.80
N PHE A 91 18.42 -17.90 1.79
CA PHE A 91 18.76 -17.83 3.21
C PHE A 91 19.02 -19.23 3.78
N TRP A 92 20.02 -19.35 4.67
CA TRP A 92 20.15 -20.52 5.52
C TRP A 92 19.15 -20.43 6.67
N VAL A 93 18.23 -21.39 6.72
CA VAL A 93 17.21 -21.50 7.76
C VAL A 93 17.33 -22.89 8.38
N PRO A 94 17.29 -23.02 9.72
CA PRO A 94 17.19 -24.34 10.36
C PRO A 94 16.01 -25.11 9.78
N ASP A 95 16.20 -26.39 9.47
CA ASP A 95 15.10 -27.20 8.96
C ASP A 95 14.04 -27.40 10.05
N LEU A 96 12.89 -26.75 9.88
CA LEU A 96 11.78 -26.80 10.84
C LEU A 96 10.89 -28.04 10.66
N GLU A 97 11.09 -28.83 9.60
CA GLU A 97 10.33 -30.06 9.38
C GLU A 97 10.91 -31.25 10.16
N ASN A 98 12.16 -31.13 10.61
CA ASN A 98 12.83 -32.19 11.36
C ASN A 98 12.65 -32.00 12.88
N LEU A 99 11.91 -32.93 13.50
CA LEU A 99 11.60 -32.90 14.94
C LEU A 99 12.85 -32.92 15.85
N GLU A 100 13.91 -33.63 15.47
CA GLU A 100 15.16 -33.64 16.24
C GLU A 100 15.88 -32.29 16.15
N ASN A 101 15.86 -31.69 14.97
CA ASN A 101 16.43 -30.36 14.75
C ASN A 101 15.68 -29.28 15.55
N LEU A 102 14.35 -29.40 15.65
CA LEU A 102 13.53 -28.51 16.46
C LEU A 102 13.83 -28.61 17.96
N LYS A 103 14.06 -29.83 18.48
CA LYS A 103 14.47 -30.01 19.89
C LYS A 103 15.80 -29.32 20.17
N LYS A 104 16.80 -29.55 19.32
CA LYS A 104 18.11 -28.90 19.41
C LYS A 104 18.01 -27.37 19.28
N LEU A 105 17.16 -26.88 18.38
CA LEU A 105 16.93 -25.45 18.21
C LEU A 105 16.26 -24.83 19.43
N LYS A 106 15.31 -25.54 20.07
CA LYS A 106 14.65 -25.09 21.30
C LYS A 106 15.62 -24.98 22.48
N GLU A 107 16.59 -25.88 22.54
CA GLU A 107 17.63 -25.91 23.58
C GLU A 107 18.84 -25.02 23.26
N TRP A 108 18.87 -24.41 22.07
CA TRP A 108 20.00 -23.60 21.63
C TRP A 108 20.09 -22.29 22.42
N ASN A 109 21.28 -22.05 22.98
CA ASN A 109 21.57 -20.95 23.90
C ASN A 109 22.07 -19.65 23.22
N GLY A 110 21.94 -19.54 21.90
CA GLY A 110 22.39 -18.38 21.12
C GLY A 110 23.89 -18.39 20.77
N GLN A 111 24.66 -19.40 21.20
CA GLN A 111 26.10 -19.47 20.92
C GLN A 111 26.39 -19.95 19.50
N TRP A 112 27.34 -19.30 18.83
CA TRP A 112 27.71 -19.58 17.45
C TRP A 112 28.19 -21.03 17.23
N ALA A 113 28.95 -21.59 18.17
CA ALA A 113 29.44 -22.97 18.10
C ALA A 113 28.29 -24.01 18.07
N GLY A 114 27.16 -23.69 18.71
CA GLY A 114 25.99 -24.57 18.74
C GLY A 114 25.27 -24.68 17.39
N LEU A 115 25.47 -23.71 16.48
CA LEU A 115 24.82 -23.71 15.16
C LEU A 115 25.29 -24.86 14.27
N ALA A 116 26.55 -25.30 14.37
CA ALA A 116 27.06 -26.40 13.55
C ALA A 116 26.34 -27.74 13.80
N THR A 117 25.66 -27.89 14.94
CA THR A 117 24.91 -29.10 15.31
C THR A 117 23.51 -29.17 14.71
N LEU A 118 23.02 -28.05 14.18
CA LEU A 118 21.70 -27.92 13.58
C LEU A 118 21.77 -28.24 12.08
N LYS A 119 20.71 -28.86 11.56
CA LYS A 119 20.52 -29.04 10.12
C LYS A 119 19.94 -27.77 9.53
N PHE A 120 20.57 -27.27 8.48
CA PHE A 120 20.11 -26.11 7.73
C PHE A 120 19.61 -26.51 6.35
N ALA A 121 18.63 -25.77 5.87
CA ALA A 121 18.24 -25.76 4.47
C ALA A 121 18.47 -24.38 3.89
N ARG A 122 18.72 -24.33 2.59
CA ARG A 122 18.82 -23.10 1.82
C ARG A 122 17.48 -22.82 1.16
N ILE A 123 16.84 -21.73 1.57
CA ILE A 123 15.54 -21.30 1.04
C ILE A 123 15.81 -20.18 0.03
N SER A 124 15.58 -20.48 -1.25
CA SER A 124 15.67 -19.52 -2.35
C SER A 124 14.54 -18.47 -2.29
N ARG A 125 14.68 -17.38 -3.04
CA ARG A 125 13.64 -16.32 -3.10
C ARG A 125 12.32 -16.86 -3.66
N GLU A 126 12.41 -17.87 -4.49
CA GLU A 126 11.30 -18.57 -5.15
C GLU A 126 10.61 -19.59 -4.23
N GLY A 127 11.05 -19.71 -2.97
CA GLY A 127 10.48 -20.62 -1.98
C GLY A 127 10.95 -22.07 -2.10
N VAL A 128 11.90 -22.35 -3.00
CA VAL A 128 12.45 -23.70 -3.16
C VAL A 128 13.45 -23.99 -2.05
N LYS A 129 13.20 -25.08 -1.30
CA LYS A 129 14.08 -25.64 -0.27
C LYS A 129 15.15 -26.51 -0.93
N LYS A 130 16.43 -26.24 -0.67
CA LYS A 130 17.57 -27.09 -1.03
C LYS A 130 18.33 -27.48 0.23
N GLU A 131 18.71 -28.74 0.36
CA GLU A 131 19.56 -29.18 1.47
C GLU A 131 20.92 -28.48 1.41
N SER A 132 21.40 -28.01 2.55
CA SER A 132 22.67 -27.27 2.63
C SER A 132 23.40 -27.58 3.91
N SER A 133 24.72 -27.75 3.82
CA SER A 133 25.58 -27.80 5.01
C SER A 133 25.96 -26.37 5.43
N PHE A 134 25.80 -26.08 6.72
CA PHE A 134 26.21 -24.83 7.35
C PHE A 134 27.18 -25.16 8.51
N PRO A 135 28.32 -24.48 8.67
CA PRO A 135 28.95 -23.55 7.72
C PRO A 135 29.52 -24.30 6.50
N PRO A 136 29.58 -23.69 5.30
CA PRO A 136 30.23 -24.28 4.14
C PRO A 136 31.70 -24.62 4.44
N LYS A 137 32.19 -25.74 3.91
CA LYS A 137 33.59 -26.16 4.09
C LYS A 137 34.53 -25.02 3.68
N GLY A 138 35.33 -24.51 4.64
CA GLY A 138 36.33 -23.45 4.42
C GLY A 138 36.04 -22.09 5.07
N LEU A 139 35.05 -21.98 5.97
CA LEU A 139 34.71 -20.73 6.68
C LEU A 139 34.89 -20.81 8.21
N SER A 140 35.56 -21.85 8.72
CA SER A 140 35.93 -21.94 10.14
C SER A 140 37.30 -21.34 10.41
#